data_AF-A0A355QK87-F1
#
_entry.id   AF-A0A355QK87-F1
#
_cell.length_a   1.000
_cell.length_b   1.000
_cell.length_c   1.000
_cell.angle_alpha   90.00
_cell.angle_beta   90.00
_cell.angle_gamma   90.00
#
_symmetry.space_group_name_H-M   'P 1'
#
loop_
_entity.id
_entity.type
_entity.pdbx_description
1 polymer ?
#
loop_
_entity_poly.entity_id
_entity_poly.type
_entity_poly.pdbx_seq_one_letter_code
_entity_poly.pdbx_strand_id
1 'polypeptide(L)'
;RSKPVIGYLHTGMEKTAEDLTYLQGPTNVTRMDYAAPLFSELAFCMAVEQLLDLEVPPRATWIRMLMCELNRVSSHLLFQATNGMDLGAVSMMIYGWREREEVLRFFENVTGLRMNHNYIRPGGVAADLPDGWQADVERLLELIPPRLDEYDTLLTGQPIFRGRLQG
;
A
#
# COMPACT_ATOMS: atom_id res chain seq x y z
N ARG A 1 17.52 -8.43 -28.38
CA ARG A 1 16.80 -9.49 -27.62
C ARG A 1 17.11 -9.29 -26.14
N SER A 2 16.11 -8.98 -25.31
CA SER A 2 16.26 -8.95 -23.84
C SER A 2 15.83 -10.31 -23.26
N LYS A 3 16.44 -10.72 -22.13
CA LYS A 3 16.03 -11.91 -21.36
C LYS A 3 16.04 -11.55 -19.86
N PRO A 4 14.88 -11.21 -19.27
CA PRO A 4 14.82 -10.97 -17.83
C PRO A 4 15.07 -12.30 -17.09
N VAL A 5 15.96 -12.28 -16.11
CA VAL A 5 16.21 -13.39 -15.19
C VAL A 5 15.67 -12.98 -13.83
N ILE A 6 14.68 -13.72 -13.33
CA ILE A 6 13.96 -13.45 -12.07
C ILE A 6 14.25 -14.55 -11.05
N GLY A 7 13.83 -14.34 -9.79
CA GLY A 7 13.98 -15.32 -8.71
C GLY A 7 15.07 -15.00 -7.68
N TYR A 8 15.83 -13.91 -7.85
CA TYR A 8 16.83 -13.47 -6.86
C TYR A 8 16.24 -13.10 -5.48
N LEU A 9 14.94 -12.77 -5.45
CA LEU A 9 14.18 -12.50 -4.22
C LEU A 9 13.22 -13.64 -3.87
N HIS A 10 13.32 -14.81 -4.51
CA HIS A 10 12.46 -15.94 -4.19
C HIS A 10 12.83 -16.52 -2.82
N THR A 11 11.90 -16.45 -1.87
CA THR A 11 12.08 -16.93 -0.49
C THR A 11 11.18 -18.11 -0.13
N GLY A 12 10.42 -18.66 -1.09
CA GLY A 12 9.53 -19.79 -0.85
C GLY A 12 8.32 -19.48 0.03
N MET A 13 7.78 -18.25 -0.02
CA MET A 13 6.66 -17.82 0.84
C MET A 13 5.42 -18.74 0.75
N GLU A 14 5.13 -19.30 -0.43
CA GLU A 14 4.04 -20.27 -0.61
C GLU A 14 4.29 -21.57 0.16
N LYS A 15 5.54 -22.06 0.14
CA LYS A 15 5.91 -23.26 0.89
C LYS A 15 5.84 -23.02 2.39
N THR A 16 6.31 -21.85 2.86
CA THR A 16 6.16 -21.44 4.26
C THR A 16 4.68 -21.37 4.66
N ALA A 17 3.79 -20.97 3.75
CA ALA A 17 2.36 -20.89 4.05
C ALA A 17 1.71 -22.25 4.33
N GLU A 18 2.24 -23.36 3.77
CA GLU A 18 1.75 -24.71 4.04
C GLU A 18 1.95 -25.14 5.50
N ASP A 19 2.99 -24.63 6.15
CA ASP A 19 3.33 -24.94 7.55
C ASP A 19 2.67 -23.97 8.55
N LEU A 20 2.06 -22.88 8.07
CA LEU A 20 1.44 -21.85 8.90
C LEU A 20 -0.05 -22.07 9.05
N THR A 21 -0.57 -21.68 10.22
CA THR A 21 -2.03 -21.60 10.42
C THR A 21 -2.64 -20.45 9.62
N TYR A 22 -3.93 -20.53 9.30
CA TYR A 22 -4.65 -19.45 8.62
C TYR A 22 -4.59 -18.11 9.38
N LEU A 23 -4.48 -18.14 10.71
CA LEU A 23 -4.30 -16.93 11.53
C LEU A 23 -2.91 -16.29 11.34
N GLN A 24 -1.88 -17.10 11.08
CA GLN A 24 -0.52 -16.63 10.81
C GLN A 24 -0.32 -16.23 9.34
N GLY A 25 -1.20 -16.69 8.44
CA GLY A 25 -1.17 -16.41 7.01
C GLY A 25 -0.96 -14.93 6.63
N PRO A 26 -1.72 -13.96 7.19
CA PRO A 26 -1.54 -12.54 6.91
C PRO A 26 -0.12 -12.02 7.20
N THR A 27 0.55 -12.59 8.21
CA THR A 27 1.94 -12.22 8.56
C THR A 27 2.94 -12.67 7.48
N ASN A 28 2.61 -13.67 6.68
CA ASN A 28 3.42 -14.13 5.57
C ASN A 28 3.13 -13.31 4.30
N VAL A 29 1.85 -13.21 3.91
CA VAL A 29 1.44 -12.57 2.65
C VAL A 29 1.66 -11.05 2.64
N THR A 30 1.69 -10.40 3.80
CA THR A 30 1.99 -8.95 3.87
C THR A 30 3.34 -8.57 3.26
N ARG A 31 4.28 -9.52 3.11
CA ARG A 31 5.60 -9.27 2.53
C ARG A 31 5.68 -9.54 1.03
N MET A 32 4.62 -10.10 0.43
CA MET A 32 4.59 -10.45 -1.00
C MET A 32 4.58 -9.20 -1.88
N ASP A 33 3.74 -8.22 -1.53
CA ASP A 33 3.82 -6.85 -2.03
C ASP A 33 4.15 -5.91 -0.87
N TYR A 34 5.42 -5.57 -0.74
CA TYR A 34 5.88 -4.68 0.33
C TYR A 34 5.45 -3.22 0.13
N ALA A 35 5.03 -2.82 -1.07
CA ALA A 35 4.54 -1.47 -1.34
C ALA A 35 3.06 -1.32 -0.99
N ALA A 36 2.27 -2.37 -1.22
CA ALA A 36 0.84 -2.44 -0.94
C ALA A 36 0.42 -3.62 -0.04
N PRO A 37 1.00 -3.76 1.17
CA PRO A 37 0.83 -4.94 2.02
C PRO A 37 -0.63 -5.24 2.40
N LEU A 38 -1.44 -4.21 2.64
CA LEU A 38 -2.82 -4.38 3.11
C LEU A 38 -3.71 -5.06 2.06
N PHE A 39 -3.42 -4.90 0.77
CA PHE A 39 -4.15 -5.63 -0.28
C PHE A 39 -3.85 -7.13 -0.26
N SER A 40 -2.59 -7.50 0.00
CA SER A 40 -2.19 -8.90 0.11
C SER A 40 -2.84 -9.56 1.33
N GLU A 41 -2.87 -8.86 2.48
CA GLU A 41 -3.59 -9.30 3.67
C GLU A 41 -5.09 -9.45 3.40
N LEU A 42 -5.71 -8.45 2.75
CA LEU A 42 -7.14 -8.47 2.42
C LEU A 42 -7.51 -9.64 1.51
N ALA A 43 -6.76 -9.84 0.42
CA ALA A 43 -7.02 -10.92 -0.53
C ALA A 43 -6.95 -12.30 0.15
N PHE A 44 -5.95 -12.51 1.00
CA PHE A 44 -5.84 -13.74 1.78
C PHE A 44 -7.01 -13.91 2.76
N CYS A 45 -7.35 -12.86 3.52
CA CYS A 45 -8.43 -12.93 4.50
C CYS A 45 -9.79 -13.16 3.87
N MET A 46 -10.09 -12.49 2.74
CA MET A 46 -11.34 -12.70 2.00
C MET A 46 -11.46 -14.13 1.47
N ALA A 47 -10.35 -14.72 0.99
CA ALA A 47 -10.35 -16.12 0.55
C ALA A 47 -10.63 -17.07 1.73
N VAL A 48 -10.02 -16.85 2.89
CA VAL A 48 -10.27 -17.65 4.11
C VAL A 48 -11.70 -17.48 4.62
N GLU A 49 -12.22 -16.25 4.64
CA GLU A 49 -13.59 -15.94 5.06
C GLU A 49 -14.62 -16.60 4.16
N GLN A 50 -14.39 -16.61 2.86
CA GLN A 50 -15.24 -17.30 1.90
C GLN A 50 -15.22 -18.82 2.09
N LEU A 51 -14.05 -19.41 2.40
CA LEU A 51 -13.93 -20.85 2.67
C LEU A 51 -14.65 -21.28 3.96
N LEU A 52 -14.73 -20.38 4.95
CA LEU A 52 -15.35 -20.63 6.25
C LEU A 52 -16.80 -20.14 6.35
N ASP A 53 -17.33 -19.54 5.29
CA ASP A 53 -18.67 -18.92 5.24
C ASP A 53 -18.89 -17.93 6.41
N LEU A 54 -17.89 -17.08 6.66
CA LEU A 54 -17.91 -16.12 7.75
C LEU A 54 -18.49 -14.78 7.32
N GLU A 55 -19.42 -14.25 8.12
CA GLU A 55 -19.91 -12.88 7.98
C GLU A 55 -19.01 -11.91 8.74
N VAL A 56 -18.39 -10.97 8.02
CA VAL A 56 -17.52 -9.95 8.60
C VAL A 56 -18.36 -8.74 9.06
N PRO A 57 -18.12 -8.20 10.27
CA PRO A 57 -18.87 -7.03 10.76
C PRO A 57 -18.76 -5.84 9.79
N PRO A 58 -19.86 -5.09 9.53
CA PRO A 58 -19.86 -3.97 8.58
C PRO A 58 -18.77 -2.92 8.87
N ARG A 59 -18.51 -2.63 10.15
CA ARG A 59 -17.45 -1.70 10.56
C ARG A 59 -16.06 -2.16 10.10
N ALA A 60 -15.75 -3.45 10.24
CA ALA A 60 -14.46 -3.99 9.80
C ALA A 60 -14.29 -3.89 8.28
N THR A 61 -15.36 -4.10 7.51
CA THR A 61 -15.37 -3.91 6.05
C THR A 61 -15.02 -2.47 5.65
N TRP A 62 -15.60 -1.47 6.32
CA TRP A 62 -15.30 -0.06 6.07
C TRP A 62 -13.87 0.31 6.47
N ILE A 63 -13.36 -0.21 7.59
CA ILE A 63 -11.97 0.01 8.01
C ILE A 63 -11.00 -0.60 6.98
N ARG A 64 -11.26 -1.83 6.52
CA ARG A 64 -10.46 -2.48 5.46
C ARG A 64 -10.41 -1.63 4.20
N MET A 65 -11.56 -1.12 3.76
CA MET A 65 -11.65 -0.24 2.59
C MET A 65 -10.79 1.02 2.79
N LEU A 66 -10.97 1.75 3.90
CA LEU A 66 -10.21 2.96 4.22
C LEU A 66 -8.69 2.69 4.20
N MET A 67 -8.26 1.65 4.90
CA MET A 67 -6.84 1.27 5.00
C MET A 67 -6.27 0.90 3.63
N CYS A 68 -7.01 0.14 2.81
CA CYS A 68 -6.59 -0.22 1.46
C CYS A 68 -6.52 1.00 0.52
N GLU A 69 -7.47 1.94 0.58
CA GLU A 69 -7.43 3.14 -0.26
C GLU A 69 -6.27 4.06 0.11
N LEU A 70 -6.00 4.25 1.41
CA LEU A 70 -4.80 4.96 1.85
C LEU A 70 -3.52 4.23 1.40
N ASN A 71 -3.52 2.89 1.40
CA ASN A 71 -2.37 2.13 0.94
C ASN A 71 -2.19 2.28 -0.58
N ARG A 72 -3.29 2.34 -1.33
CA ARG A 72 -3.28 2.62 -2.77
C ARG A 72 -2.58 3.95 -3.04
N VAL A 73 -2.96 5.00 -2.32
CA VAL A 73 -2.33 6.33 -2.44
C VAL A 73 -0.82 6.24 -2.12
N SER A 74 -0.44 5.62 -1.01
CA SER A 74 0.96 5.41 -0.63
C SER A 74 1.77 4.66 -1.71
N SER A 75 1.18 3.61 -2.30
CA SER A 75 1.81 2.83 -3.37
C SER A 75 1.97 3.64 -4.66
N HIS A 76 0.98 4.46 -5.03
CA HIS A 76 1.05 5.29 -6.24
C HIS A 76 2.02 6.46 -6.08
N LEU A 77 2.15 7.02 -4.87
CA LEU A 77 3.19 8.01 -4.56
C LEU A 77 4.59 7.40 -4.71
N LEU A 78 4.79 6.17 -4.24
CA LEU A 78 6.05 5.44 -4.45
C LEU A 78 6.32 5.14 -5.93
N PHE A 79 5.29 4.71 -6.66
CA PHE A 79 5.38 4.47 -8.11
C PHE A 79 5.81 5.75 -8.84
N GLN A 80 5.16 6.89 -8.58
CA GLN A 80 5.51 8.16 -9.20
C GLN A 80 6.93 8.62 -8.84
N ALA A 81 7.31 8.50 -7.55
CA ALA A 81 8.65 8.84 -7.07
C ALA A 81 9.75 8.06 -7.80
N THR A 82 9.60 6.74 -7.90
CA THR A 82 10.59 5.84 -8.50
C THR A 82 10.65 5.99 -10.02
N ASN A 83 9.51 6.03 -10.70
CA ASN A 83 9.48 6.24 -12.16
C ASN A 83 10.02 7.62 -12.54
N GLY A 84 9.73 8.66 -11.74
CA GLY A 84 10.32 9.98 -11.91
C GLY A 84 11.84 9.92 -11.82
N MET A 85 12.38 9.26 -10.79
CA MET A 85 13.81 9.08 -10.62
C MET A 85 14.46 8.33 -11.78
N ASP A 86 13.88 7.20 -12.22
CA ASP A 86 14.42 6.38 -13.30
C ASP A 86 14.48 7.12 -14.64
N LEU A 87 13.60 8.11 -14.84
CA LEU A 87 13.61 9.00 -16.01
C LEU A 87 14.49 10.24 -15.84
N GLY A 88 15.04 10.48 -14.64
CA GLY A 88 15.97 11.56 -14.31
C GLY A 88 15.38 12.72 -13.50
N ALA A 89 14.09 12.68 -13.14
CA ALA A 89 13.43 13.68 -12.31
C ALA A 89 13.65 13.40 -10.81
N VAL A 90 14.87 13.63 -10.33
CA VAL A 90 15.28 13.30 -8.94
C VAL A 90 14.41 13.99 -7.88
N SER A 91 13.95 15.21 -8.12
CA SER A 91 13.07 15.94 -7.19
C SER A 91 11.76 15.20 -6.90
N MET A 92 11.22 14.47 -7.88
CA MET A 92 9.98 13.71 -7.72
C MET A 92 10.13 12.56 -6.73
N MET A 93 11.33 11.99 -6.60
CA MET A 93 11.58 10.98 -5.58
C MET A 93 11.36 11.54 -4.18
N ILE A 94 11.91 12.73 -3.92
CA ILE A 94 11.84 13.40 -2.62
C ILE A 94 10.39 13.79 -2.32
N TYR A 95 9.68 14.34 -3.31
CA TYR A 95 8.29 14.75 -3.14
C TYR A 95 7.39 13.55 -2.89
N GLY A 96 7.39 12.52 -3.73
CA GLY A 96 6.54 11.36 -3.52
C GLY A 96 6.81 10.65 -2.19
N TRP A 97 8.06 10.61 -1.71
CA TRP A 97 8.38 10.06 -0.38
C TRP A 97 7.92 10.94 0.77
N ARG A 98 8.01 12.27 0.68
CA ARG A 98 7.54 13.19 1.72
C ARG A 98 6.03 13.03 1.96
N GLU A 99 5.25 12.87 0.90
CA GLU A 99 3.79 12.74 1.00
C GLU A 99 3.42 11.32 1.43
N ARG A 100 4.15 10.31 0.93
CA ARG A 100 4.00 8.92 1.37
C ARG A 100 4.24 8.78 2.87
N GLU A 101 5.23 9.49 3.40
CA GLU A 101 5.58 9.47 4.82
C GLU A 101 4.40 9.87 5.71
N GLU A 102 3.58 10.83 5.30
CA GLU A 102 2.39 11.23 6.06
C GLU A 102 1.33 10.13 6.13
N VAL A 103 1.15 9.37 5.05
CA VAL A 103 0.28 8.18 5.04
C VAL A 103 0.87 7.08 5.94
N LEU A 104 2.19 6.89 5.93
CA LEU A 104 2.84 5.90 6.80
C LEU A 104 2.72 6.25 8.29
N ARG A 105 2.74 7.53 8.67
CA ARG A 105 2.47 7.96 10.05
C ARG A 105 1.07 7.55 10.49
N PHE A 106 0.07 7.70 9.62
CA PHE A 106 -1.28 7.24 9.91
C PHE A 106 -1.31 5.71 10.12
N PHE A 107 -0.63 4.93 9.26
CA PHE A 107 -0.56 3.48 9.47
C PHE A 107 0.17 3.08 10.75
N GLU A 108 1.22 3.81 11.13
CA GLU A 108 1.91 3.61 12.40
C GLU A 108 0.98 3.88 13.59
N ASN A 109 0.19 4.95 13.54
CA ASN A 109 -0.80 5.25 14.57
C ASN A 109 -1.87 4.15 14.71
N VAL A 110 -2.34 3.58 13.58
CA VAL A 110 -3.40 2.57 13.58
C VAL A 110 -2.88 1.17 13.95
N THR A 111 -1.74 0.77 13.37
CA THR A 111 -1.26 -0.62 13.41
C THR A 111 -0.06 -0.83 14.33
N GLY A 112 0.56 0.26 14.79
CA GLY A 112 1.85 0.24 15.50
C GLY A 112 3.05 -0.02 14.59
N LEU A 113 2.84 -0.23 13.29
CA LEU A 113 3.87 -0.57 12.32
C LEU A 113 3.78 0.34 11.10
N ARG A 114 4.94 0.67 10.53
CA ARG A 114 5.05 1.49 9.32
C ARG A 114 4.87 0.68 8.04
N MET A 115 5.24 -0.58 8.07
CA MET A 115 5.13 -1.54 6.97
C MET A 115 4.88 -2.92 7.58
N ASN A 116 4.33 -3.84 6.79
CA ASN A 116 4.04 -5.21 7.21
C ASN A 116 3.09 -5.29 8.42
N HIS A 117 1.85 -4.85 8.23
CA HIS A 117 0.97 -4.49 9.34
C HIS A 117 0.36 -5.68 10.09
N ASN A 118 0.09 -6.79 9.40
CA ASN A 118 -0.66 -7.93 9.93
C ASN A 118 -1.96 -7.46 10.64
N TYR A 119 -2.61 -6.47 10.02
CA TYR A 119 -3.73 -5.74 10.60
C TYR A 119 -5.06 -6.30 10.09
N ILE A 120 -5.15 -6.63 8.81
CA ILE A 120 -6.31 -7.35 8.27
C ILE A 120 -6.10 -8.83 8.57
N ARG A 121 -7.06 -9.41 9.31
CA ARG A 121 -7.03 -10.82 9.73
C ARG A 121 -8.32 -11.51 9.35
N PRO A 122 -8.32 -12.85 9.19
CA PRO A 122 -9.56 -13.57 8.96
C PRO A 122 -10.59 -13.25 10.05
N GLY A 123 -11.78 -12.81 9.64
CA GLY A 123 -12.87 -12.38 10.52
C GLY A 123 -12.97 -10.87 10.78
N GLY A 124 -12.04 -10.06 10.29
CA GLY A 124 -12.14 -8.59 10.37
C GLY A 124 -10.81 -7.85 10.39
N VAL A 125 -10.59 -7.06 11.44
CA VAL A 125 -9.37 -6.28 11.66
C VAL A 125 -8.83 -6.58 13.05
N ALA A 126 -7.52 -6.44 13.24
CA ALA A 126 -6.85 -6.79 14.49
C ALA A 126 -7.27 -5.89 15.68
N ALA A 127 -7.51 -4.61 15.41
CA ALA A 127 -7.95 -3.62 16.37
C ALA A 127 -8.80 -2.55 15.67
N ASP A 128 -9.64 -1.84 16.41
CA ASP A 128 -10.37 -0.69 15.86
C ASP A 128 -9.43 0.50 15.61
N LEU A 129 -9.89 1.50 14.87
CA LEU A 129 -9.16 2.75 14.64
C LEU A 129 -9.00 3.53 15.96
N PRO A 130 -7.85 4.19 16.18
CA PRO A 130 -7.59 4.96 17.40
C PRO A 130 -8.47 6.21 17.47
N ASP A 131 -8.65 6.76 18.67
CA ASP A 131 -9.40 8.01 18.84
C ASP A 131 -8.77 9.15 18.03
N GLY A 132 -9.60 9.93 17.34
CA GLY A 132 -9.15 11.06 16.52
C GLY A 132 -8.67 10.71 15.10
N TRP A 133 -8.77 9.44 14.67
CA TRP A 133 -8.36 9.02 13.33
C TRP A 133 -8.99 9.82 12.19
N GLN A 134 -10.20 10.35 12.38
CA GLN A 134 -10.90 11.14 11.36
C GLN A 134 -10.13 12.42 11.03
N ALA A 135 -9.61 13.11 12.04
CA ALA A 135 -8.84 14.34 11.84
C ALA A 135 -7.52 14.06 11.11
N ASP A 136 -6.89 12.91 11.38
CA ASP A 136 -5.70 12.48 10.64
C ASP A 136 -6.02 12.24 9.16
N VAL A 137 -7.14 11.58 8.85
CA VAL A 137 -7.57 11.33 7.46
C VAL A 137 -7.96 12.63 6.76
N GLU A 138 -8.70 13.52 7.43
CA GLU A 138 -9.05 14.85 6.90
C GLU A 138 -7.78 15.63 6.54
N ARG A 139 -6.77 15.64 7.40
CA ARG A 139 -5.47 16.26 7.13
C ARG A 139 -4.78 15.66 5.90
N LEU A 140 -4.85 14.34 5.70
CA LEU A 140 -4.31 13.69 4.49
C LEU A 140 -5.09 14.10 3.23
N LEU A 141 -6.42 14.22 3.33
CA LEU A 141 -7.29 14.65 2.23
C LEU A 141 -7.10 16.13 1.88
N GLU A 142 -6.70 16.97 2.83
CA GLU A 142 -6.33 18.37 2.56
C GLU A 142 -4.91 18.49 1.99
N LEU A 143 -3.99 17.62 2.43
CA LEU A 143 -2.58 17.69 2.05
C LEU A 143 -2.30 17.10 0.66
N ILE A 144 -2.84 15.93 0.34
CA ILE A 144 -2.40 15.14 -0.82
C ILE A 144 -2.89 15.71 -2.16
N PRO A 145 -4.17 16.07 -2.35
CA PRO A 145 -4.66 16.58 -3.64
C PRO A 145 -3.89 17.78 -4.21
N PRO A 146 -3.64 18.88 -3.45
CA PRO A 146 -2.88 20.01 -4.02
C PRO A 146 -1.43 19.63 -4.37
N ARG A 147 -0.85 18.62 -3.70
CA ARG A 147 0.48 18.10 -4.06
C ARG A 147 0.44 17.29 -5.34
N LEU A 148 -0.62 16.53 -5.57
CA LEU A 148 -0.82 15.85 -6.85
C LEU A 148 -0.97 16.84 -8.01
N ASP A 149 -1.64 17.97 -7.79
CA ASP A 149 -1.72 19.06 -8.78
C ASP A 149 -0.34 19.69 -9.08
N GLU A 150 0.47 19.90 -8.03
CA GLU A 150 1.88 20.32 -8.19
C GLU A 150 2.67 19.31 -9.04
N TYR A 151 2.48 18.00 -8.81
CA TYR A 151 3.19 16.95 -9.54
C TYR A 151 2.74 16.84 -10.99
N ASP A 152 1.44 16.96 -11.26
CA ASP A 152 0.89 16.99 -12.61
C ASP A 152 1.50 18.14 -13.42
N THR A 153 1.59 19.32 -12.81
CA THR A 153 2.23 20.50 -13.41
C THR A 153 3.70 20.25 -13.75
N LEU A 154 4.43 19.55 -12.88
CA LEU A 154 5.86 19.26 -13.05
C LEU A 154 6.14 18.16 -14.09
N LEU A 155 5.24 17.19 -14.26
CA LEU A 155 5.48 15.98 -15.04
C LEU A 155 4.66 15.90 -16.33
N THR A 156 3.35 16.03 -16.25
CA THR A 156 2.42 15.67 -17.34
C THR A 156 2.64 16.52 -18.60
N GLY A 157 2.88 17.82 -18.42
CA GLY A 157 3.16 18.75 -19.50
C GLY A 157 4.63 18.81 -19.93
N GLN A 158 5.54 18.16 -19.20
CA GLN A 158 6.97 18.35 -19.35
C GLN A 158 7.48 17.69 -20.66
N PRO A 159 8.13 18.43 -21.58
CA PRO A 159 8.48 17.91 -22.91
C PRO A 159 9.43 16.70 -22.92
N ILE A 160 10.42 16.68 -22.02
CA ILE A 160 11.36 15.56 -21.84
C ILE A 160 10.61 14.33 -21.32
N PHE A 161 9.76 14.49 -20.31
CA PHE A 161 8.97 13.40 -19.73
C PHE A 161 8.05 12.79 -20.79
N ARG A 162 7.32 13.62 -21.54
CA ARG A 162 6.49 13.18 -22.67
C ARG A 162 7.32 12.50 -23.75
N GLY A 163 8.44 13.07 -24.16
CA GLY A 163 9.32 12.49 -25.18
C GLY A 163 9.96 11.14 -24.78
N ARG A 164 9.97 10.80 -23.49
CA ARG A 164 10.46 9.51 -22.98
C ARG A 164 9.37 8.46 -22.81
N LEU A 165 8.12 8.88 -22.65
CA LEU A 165 6.98 7.99 -22.40
C LEU A 165 6.06 7.82 -23.61
N GLN A 166 6.03 8.79 -24.53
CA GLN A 166 5.24 8.75 -25.75
C GLN A 166 6.15 8.26 -26.87
N GLY A 167 5.86 7.05 -27.38
CA GLY A 167 6.53 6.42 -28.52
C GLY A 167 5.78 6.63 -29.82
#